data_AF-A0A847C917-F1
#
_entry.id   AF-A0A847C917-F1
#
_cell.length_a   1.000
_cell.length_b   1.000
_cell.length_c   1.000
_cell.angle_alpha   90.00
_cell.angle_beta   90.00
_cell.angle_gamma   90.00
#
_symmetry.space_group_name_H-M   'P 1'
#
loop_
_entity.id
_entity.type
_entity.pdbx_description
1 polymer ?
#
loop_
_entity_poly.entity_id
_entity_poly.type
_entity_poly.pdbx_seq_one_letter_code
_entity_poly.pdbx_strand_id
1 'polypeptide(L)' 'MKRVRAISYPAVIALGFFILIMFGTALLALPAASRSGESVGFVDALFTSTSASCVT' A
#
# COMPACT_ATOMS: atom_id res chain seq x y z
N MET A 1 14.75 -23.00 16.25
CA MET A 1 15.09 -22.17 15.07
C MET A 1 13.94 -22.27 14.06
N LYS A 2 13.46 -21.12 13.57
CA LYS A 2 12.11 -20.89 13.02
C LYS A 2 11.80 -21.76 11.79
N ARG A 3 10.71 -22.54 11.86
CA ARG A 3 10.08 -23.18 10.69
C ARG A 3 9.55 -22.07 9.77
N VAL A 4 10.25 -21.81 8.67
CA VAL A 4 9.69 -21.04 7.57
C VAL A 4 8.57 -21.91 6.99
N ARG A 5 7.32 -21.60 7.31
CA ARG A 5 6.14 -22.28 6.73
C ARG A 5 6.23 -22.22 5.21
N ALA A 6 5.87 -23.29 4.51
CA ALA A 6 5.74 -23.28 3.06
C ALA A 6 4.71 -22.21 2.66
N ILE A 7 5.18 -21.04 2.23
CA ILE A 7 4.34 -19.93 1.78
C ILE A 7 3.87 -20.30 0.36
N SER A 8 2.56 -20.33 0.14
CA SER A 8 2.00 -20.57 -1.19
C SER A 8 2.32 -19.38 -2.11
N TYR A 9 2.54 -19.62 -3.40
CA TYR A 9 2.81 -18.56 -4.40
C TYR A 9 1.85 -17.36 -4.29
N PRO A 10 0.51 -17.54 -4.09
CA PRO A 10 -0.41 -16.41 -3.90
C PRO A 10 -0.12 -15.58 -2.66
N ALA A 11 0.34 -16.20 -1.56
CA ALA A 11 0.63 -15.50 -0.32
C ALA A 11 1.89 -14.62 -0.45
N VAL A 12 2.88 -15.02 -1.25
CA VAL A 12 4.04 -14.18 -1.57
C VAL A 12 3.61 -12.94 -2.35
N ILE A 13 2.74 -13.11 -3.35
CA ILE A 13 2.21 -12.00 -4.15
C ILE A 13 1.37 -11.06 -3.28
N ALA A 14 0.49 -11.61 -2.45
CA ALA A 14 -0.36 -10.83 -1.53
C ALA A 14 0.46 -10.05 -0.51
N LEU A 15 1.49 -10.66 0.08
CA LEU A 15 2.40 -9.98 1.01
C LEU A 15 3.19 -8.90 0.29
N GLY A 16 3.65 -9.18 -0.94
CA GLY A 16 4.21 -8.21 -1.86
C GLY A 16 3.29 -7.02 -1.92
N PHE A 17 2.10 -7.17 -2.55
CA PHE A 17 1.06 -6.15 -2.74
C PHE A 17 0.72 -5.36 -1.47
N PHE A 18 0.62 -6.03 -0.32
CA PHE A 18 0.36 -5.34 0.95
C PHE A 18 1.44 -4.31 1.30
N ILE A 19 2.72 -4.63 1.08
CA ILE A 19 3.85 -3.73 1.38
C ILE A 19 3.83 -2.50 0.47
N LEU A 20 3.62 -2.67 -0.84
CA LEU A 20 3.58 -1.51 -1.76
C LEU A 20 2.33 -0.65 -1.57
N ILE A 21 1.17 -1.21 -1.20
CA ILE A 21 0.00 -0.40 -0.84
C ILE A 21 0.28 0.42 0.42
N MET A 22 0.85 -0.18 1.47
CA MET A 22 1.20 0.55 2.69
C MET A 22 2.23 1.66 2.42
N PHE A 23 3.22 1.38 1.55
CA PHE A 23 4.21 2.37 1.14
C PHE A 23 3.57 3.53 0.37
N GLY A 24 2.73 3.25 -0.63
CA GLY A 24 2.01 4.27 -1.39
C GLY A 24 1.07 5.08 -0.52
N THR A 25 0.35 4.44 0.40
CA THR A 25 -0.51 5.12 1.39
C THR A 25 0.29 6.09 2.26
N ALA A 26 1.46 5.67 2.76
CA ALA A 26 2.31 6.54 3.58
C ALA A 26 2.85 7.74 2.79
N LEU A 27 3.22 7.55 1.51
CA LEU A 27 3.63 8.67 0.65
C LEU A 27 2.47 9.63 0.37
N LEU A 28 1.27 9.11 0.07
CA LEU A 28 0.11 9.93 -0.31
C LEU A 28 -0.52 10.67 0.88
N ALA A 29 -0.43 10.09 2.07
CA ALA A 29 -0.87 10.73 3.30
C ALA A 29 -0.02 11.97 3.66
N LEU A 30 1.16 12.14 3.02
CA LEU A 30 2.01 13.30 3.23
C LEU A 30 1.43 14.52 2.48
N PRO A 31 1.30 15.69 3.13
CA PRO A 31 0.72 16.89 2.50
C PRO A 31 1.49 17.36 1.25
N ALA A 32 2.78 17.01 1.13
CA ALA A 32 3.60 17.29 -0.05
C ALA A 32 3.15 16.53 -1.31
N ALA A 33 2.47 15.40 -1.17
CA ALA A 33 1.93 14.64 -2.30
C ALA A 33 0.61 15.20 -2.83
N SER A 34 0.00 16.14 -2.10
CA SER A 34 -1.31 16.71 -2.45
C SER A 34 -1.17 18.10 -3.03
N ARG A 35 -1.89 18.35 -4.14
CA ARG A 35 -1.84 19.62 -4.87
C ARG A 35 -2.40 20.80 -4.05
N SER A 36 -3.29 20.52 -3.10
CA SER A 36 -3.87 21.46 -2.15
C SER A 36 -2.97 21.72 -0.93
N GLY A 37 -1.91 20.93 -0.72
CA GLY A 37 -1.07 20.99 0.48
C GLY A 37 -1.71 20.40 1.74
N GLU A 38 -2.93 19.88 1.64
CA GLU A 38 -3.64 19.16 2.72
C GLU A 38 -3.44 17.66 2.54
N SER A 39 -3.31 16.92 3.65
CA SER A 39 -3.33 15.46 3.58
C SER A 39 -4.70 15.00 3.06
N VAL A 40 -4.71 14.09 2.08
CA VAL A 40 -5.96 13.45 1.61
C VAL A 40 -6.65 12.62 2.71
N GLY A 41 -5.99 12.40 3.85
CA GLY A 41 -6.48 11.54 4.92
C GLY A 41 -6.11 10.07 4.69
N PHE A 42 -5.99 9.32 5.78
CA PHE A 42 -5.45 7.95 5.74
C PHE A 42 -6.31 6.98 4.92
N VAL A 43 -7.64 7.10 5.01
CA VAL A 43 -8.58 6.20 4.33
C VAL A 43 -8.57 6.43 2.82
N ASP A 44 -8.60 7.70 2.39
CA ASP A 44 -8.54 8.04 0.97
C ASP A 44 -7.16 7.74 0.38
N ALA A 45 -6.06 8.00 1.11
CA ALA A 45 -4.71 7.60 0.70
C ALA A 45 -4.60 6.09 0.47
N LEU A 46 -5.21 5.28 1.35
CA LEU A 46 -5.20 3.81 1.23
C LEU A 46 -6.03 3.34 0.04
N PHE A 47 -7.21 3.94 -0.17
CA PHE A 47 -8.07 3.62 -1.30
C PHE A 47 -7.39 3.97 -2.63
N THR A 48 -6.85 5.19 -2.75
CA THR A 48 -6.10 5.62 -3.94
C THR A 48 -4.88 4.76 -4.19
N SER A 49 -4.08 4.47 -3.16
CA SER A 49 -2.89 3.61 -3.31
C SER A 49 -3.24 2.19 -3.76
N THR A 50 -4.38 1.66 -3.31
CA THR A 50 -4.86 0.33 -3.71
C THR A 50 -5.32 0.34 -5.17
N SER A 51 -6.18 1.28 -5.58
CA SER A 51 -6.65 1.39 -6.97
C SER A 51 -5.49 1.61 -7.96
N ALA A 52 -4.51 2.45 -7.59
CA ALA A 52 -3.32 2.66 -8.40
C ALA A 52 -2.44 1.40 -8.53
N SER A 53 -2.28 0.63 -7.44
CA SER A 53 -1.51 -0.63 -7.45
C SER A 53 -2.21 -1.73 -8.26
N CYS A 54 -3.55 -1.74 -8.24
CA CYS A 54 -4.39 -2.66 -9.01
C CYS A 54 -4.65 -2.18 -10.45
N VAL A 55 -4.06 -1.05 -10.87
CA VAL A 55 -4.21 -0.46 -12.21
C VAL A 55 -5.67 -0.33 -12.63
N THR A 56 -6.50 0.20 -11.73
CA THR A 56 -7.95 0.40 -11.93
C THR A 56 -8.28 1.87 -12.06
#